data_AF-A0A941WR84-F1
#
_entry.id   AF-A0A941WR84-F1
#
_cell.length_a   1.000
_cell.length_b   1.000
_cell.length_c   1.000
_cell.angle_alpha   90.00
_cell.angle_beta   90.00
_cell.angle_gamma   90.00
#
_symmetry.space_group_name_H-M   'P 1'
#
loop_
_entity.id
_entity.type
_entity.pdbx_description
1 polymer ?
#
loop_
_entity_poly.entity_id
_entity_poly.type
_entity_poly.pdbx_seq_one_letter_code
_entity_poly.pdbx_strand_id
1 'polypeptide(L)'
;MWKKLLITGCMAFCLLGGSALSAQPSCETKEEVTSEQLNRTKKGLDAMMKELKNNSWYQFELNKVASLATSSEQMQAYKSLAGRLISVLEIQAELEWMKPEAIQEALGIMKKSSGFDANLAEKRFNELKSLLSGGFAGIYTGDQQALDKANKALALKRELMLMSPDVNVDKMLTVKFNLGERANFVGAGSLGIQPNNWSNLSSASRKNFKAELVELSGLKSGNLQEKTVYKPAVEGSSVTDLVLNWDGKRLMFTALDTTRRWQVHEINLEGGNARQVTNIPEPDLEFFDATYLPDGRMLAISNIGYQGVPCVNG
;
A
#
# COMPACT_ATOMS: atom_id res chain seq x y z
N MET A 1 5.72 5.99 -13.51
CA MET A 1 4.55 5.09 -13.69
C MET A 1 3.57 5.14 -12.52
N TRP A 2 3.98 5.18 -11.24
CA TRP A 2 3.03 5.36 -10.11
C TRP A 2 2.21 6.65 -10.13
N LYS A 3 2.77 7.76 -10.66
CA LYS A 3 1.99 8.98 -10.99
C LYS A 3 0.79 8.69 -11.94
N LYS A 4 0.89 7.67 -12.80
CA LYS A 4 -0.13 7.34 -13.82
C LYS A 4 -1.25 6.46 -13.26
N LEU A 5 -0.94 5.50 -12.38
CA LEU A 5 -1.96 4.69 -11.66
C LEU A 5 -2.85 5.53 -10.72
N LEU A 6 -2.30 6.59 -10.10
CA LEU A 6 -3.05 7.50 -9.24
C LEU A 6 -3.99 8.43 -10.00
N ILE A 7 -3.64 8.83 -11.24
CA ILE A 7 -4.58 9.55 -12.11
C ILE A 7 -5.76 8.63 -12.44
N THR A 8 -5.51 7.33 -12.66
CA THR A 8 -6.56 6.32 -12.88
C THR A 8 -7.41 6.10 -11.62
N GLY A 9 -6.80 6.02 -10.43
CA GLY A 9 -7.50 5.83 -9.15
C GLY A 9 -8.32 7.05 -8.67
N CYS A 10 -7.79 8.27 -8.75
CA CYS A 10 -8.54 9.49 -8.42
C CYS A 10 -9.66 9.77 -9.43
N MET A 11 -9.46 9.47 -10.72
CA MET A 11 -10.52 9.56 -11.73
C MET A 11 -11.58 8.48 -11.50
N ALA A 12 -11.20 7.23 -11.19
CA ALA A 12 -12.16 6.17 -10.83
C ALA A 12 -13.05 6.56 -9.64
N PHE A 13 -12.47 7.17 -8.60
CA PHE A 13 -13.21 7.64 -7.43
C PHE A 13 -14.18 8.79 -7.76
N CYS A 14 -13.80 9.71 -8.67
CA CYS A 14 -14.69 10.76 -9.17
C CYS A 14 -15.76 10.27 -10.16
N LEU A 15 -15.53 9.15 -10.85
CA LEU A 15 -16.46 8.57 -11.83
C LEU A 15 -17.46 7.59 -11.21
N LEU A 16 -17.10 6.99 -10.06
CA LEU A 16 -17.90 6.00 -9.33
C LEU A 16 -18.48 6.55 -8.01
N GLY A 17 -17.90 7.61 -7.45
CA GLY A 17 -18.37 8.27 -6.24
C GLY A 17 -19.47 9.29 -6.55
N GLY A 18 -20.73 8.85 -6.49
CA GLY A 18 -21.85 9.77 -6.31
C GLY A 18 -21.80 10.31 -4.88
N SER A 19 -21.45 11.57 -4.71
CA SER A 19 -21.51 12.26 -3.41
C SER A 19 -22.99 12.42 -3.01
N ALA A 20 -23.52 11.48 -2.23
CA ALA A 20 -24.78 11.68 -1.52
C ALA A 20 -24.53 12.52 -0.25
N LEU A 21 -24.76 13.82 -0.34
CA LEU A 21 -25.01 14.65 0.85
C LEU A 21 -26.51 14.48 1.19
N SER A 22 -26.81 13.74 2.25
CA SER A 22 -28.19 13.53 2.70
C SER A 22 -28.69 14.75 3.48
N ALA A 23 -29.87 15.27 3.09
CA ALA A 23 -31.03 15.39 3.99
C ALA A 23 -32.26 15.97 3.24
N GLN A 24 -33.20 15.12 2.83
CA GLN A 24 -34.65 15.20 3.12
C GLN A 24 -35.41 14.13 2.30
N PRO A 25 -36.50 13.54 2.82
CA PRO A 25 -37.27 12.53 2.11
C PRO A 25 -38.22 13.22 1.12
N SER A 26 -37.82 13.26 -0.15
CA SER A 26 -38.73 13.59 -1.25
C SER A 26 -38.59 12.52 -2.33
N CYS A 27 -39.67 12.32 -3.08
CA CYS A 27 -39.88 11.34 -4.15
C CYS A 27 -38.60 10.79 -4.80
N GLU A 28 -38.56 9.50 -5.12
CA GLU A 28 -37.56 8.89 -6.01
C GLU A 28 -37.59 9.55 -7.41
N THR A 29 -37.05 10.76 -7.53
CA THR A 29 -36.64 11.32 -8.80
C THR A 29 -35.39 10.56 -9.18
N LYS A 30 -35.49 9.72 -10.21
CA LYS A 30 -34.31 9.21 -10.93
C LYS A 30 -33.42 10.41 -11.20
N GLU A 31 -32.23 10.46 -10.59
CA GLU A 31 -31.26 11.50 -10.89
C GLU A 31 -31.00 11.49 -12.40
N GLU A 32 -31.47 12.52 -13.09
CA GLU A 32 -31.20 12.67 -14.52
C GLU A 32 -29.72 12.95 -14.71
N VAL A 33 -29.07 12.11 -15.50
CA VAL A 33 -27.66 12.29 -15.86
C VAL A 33 -27.52 13.56 -16.69
N THR A 34 -26.78 14.54 -16.18
CA THR A 34 -26.57 15.81 -16.87
C THR A 34 -25.54 15.68 -18.02
N SER A 35 -25.65 16.55 -19.01
CA SER A 35 -24.67 16.64 -20.10
C SER A 35 -23.26 16.98 -19.59
N GLU A 36 -23.16 17.76 -18.51
CA GLU A 36 -21.90 18.07 -17.84
C GLU A 36 -21.26 16.81 -17.23
N GLN A 37 -22.04 15.97 -16.54
CA GLN A 37 -21.57 14.70 -15.97
C GLN A 37 -21.07 13.75 -17.06
N LEU A 38 -21.79 13.64 -18.19
CA LEU A 38 -21.37 12.84 -19.34
C LEU A 38 -20.06 13.34 -19.95
N ASN A 39 -19.95 14.65 -20.18
CA ASN A 39 -18.76 15.26 -20.76
C ASN A 39 -17.54 15.09 -19.85
N ARG A 40 -17.71 15.30 -18.54
CA ARG A 40 -16.65 15.06 -17.54
C ARG A 40 -16.21 13.60 -17.56
N THR A 41 -17.17 12.68 -17.63
CA THR A 41 -16.90 11.24 -17.65
C THR A 41 -16.13 10.81 -18.89
N LYS A 42 -16.59 11.25 -20.06
CA LYS A 42 -15.93 11.00 -21.34
C LYS A 42 -14.50 11.56 -21.36
N LYS A 43 -14.29 12.80 -20.88
CA LYS A 43 -12.95 13.40 -20.76
C LYS A 43 -12.03 12.57 -19.85
N GLY A 44 -12.58 12.00 -18.78
CA GLY A 44 -11.88 11.06 -17.90
C GLY A 44 -11.41 9.80 -18.63
N LEU A 45 -12.32 9.18 -19.39
CA LEU A 45 -12.01 8.02 -20.24
C LEU A 45 -10.95 8.34 -21.30
N ASP A 46 -11.07 9.46 -22.00
CA ASP A 46 -10.09 9.90 -23.00
C ASP A 46 -8.68 10.08 -22.39
N ALA A 47 -8.59 10.62 -21.18
CA ALA A 47 -7.32 10.76 -20.48
C ALA A 47 -6.73 9.40 -20.10
N MET A 48 -7.54 8.47 -19.58
CA MET A 48 -7.09 7.12 -19.25
C MET A 48 -6.65 6.32 -20.49
N MET A 49 -7.38 6.44 -21.61
CA MET A 49 -7.05 5.73 -22.86
C MET A 49 -5.70 6.18 -23.46
N LYS A 50 -5.27 7.42 -23.23
CA LYS A 50 -3.94 7.89 -23.65
C LYS A 50 -2.79 7.19 -22.92
N GLU A 51 -3.07 6.55 -21.79
CA GLU A 51 -2.08 5.82 -20.99
C GLU A 51 -1.93 4.35 -21.41
N LEU A 52 -2.86 3.82 -22.21
CA LEU A 52 -2.74 2.48 -22.78
C LEU A 52 -1.66 2.46 -23.88
N LYS A 53 -0.88 1.37 -23.94
CA LYS A 53 0.05 1.11 -25.06
C LYS A 53 -0.69 0.95 -26.38
N ASN A 54 -1.91 0.42 -26.35
CA ASN A 54 -2.81 0.36 -27.49
C ASN A 54 -4.24 0.64 -27.01
N ASN A 55 -4.88 1.66 -27.59
CA ASN A 55 -6.23 2.09 -27.22
C ASN A 55 -7.25 1.98 -28.38
N SER A 56 -6.88 1.44 -29.55
CA SER A 56 -7.72 1.51 -30.74
C SER A 56 -9.09 0.87 -30.52
N TRP A 57 -9.14 -0.28 -29.83
CA TRP A 57 -10.39 -0.95 -29.49
C TRP A 57 -11.22 -0.13 -28.49
N TYR A 58 -10.60 0.42 -27.45
CA TYR A 58 -11.29 1.26 -26.47
C TYR A 58 -11.84 2.56 -27.08
N GLN A 59 -11.13 3.15 -28.03
CA GLN A 59 -11.60 4.33 -28.77
C GLN A 59 -12.82 3.99 -29.63
N PHE A 60 -12.80 2.81 -30.28
CA PHE A 60 -13.94 2.31 -31.05
C PHE A 60 -15.16 2.05 -30.15
N GLU A 61 -14.97 1.42 -29.00
CA GLU A 61 -16.04 1.21 -28.02
C GLU A 61 -16.59 2.52 -27.46
N LEU A 62 -15.73 3.51 -27.16
CA LEU A 62 -16.18 4.84 -26.71
C LEU A 62 -17.08 5.52 -27.76
N ASN A 63 -16.73 5.41 -29.05
CA ASN A 63 -17.53 5.98 -30.14
C ASN A 63 -18.90 5.31 -30.26
N LYS A 64 -19.00 3.99 -30.01
CA LYS A 64 -20.31 3.30 -29.95
C LYS A 64 -21.17 3.85 -28.82
N VAL A 65 -20.59 4.07 -27.63
CA VAL A 65 -21.35 4.61 -26.49
C VAL A 65 -21.98 5.97 -26.81
N ALA A 66 -21.28 6.82 -27.56
CA ALA A 66 -21.80 8.13 -27.97
C ALA A 66 -23.06 8.06 -28.89
N SER A 67 -23.36 6.89 -29.46
CA SER A 67 -24.54 6.66 -30.29
C SER A 67 -25.77 6.13 -29.54
N LEU A 68 -25.65 5.87 -28.23
CA LEU A 68 -26.77 5.38 -27.41
C LEU A 68 -27.84 6.46 -27.22
N ALA A 69 -29.10 6.03 -27.12
CA ALA A 69 -30.28 6.88 -27.21
C ALA A 69 -30.48 7.79 -25.99
N THR A 70 -30.11 7.34 -24.79
CA THR A 70 -30.34 8.10 -23.55
C THR A 70 -29.05 8.41 -22.79
N SER A 71 -29.03 9.55 -22.10
CA SER A 71 -27.94 9.96 -21.21
C SER A 71 -27.64 8.92 -20.11
N SER A 72 -28.68 8.22 -19.64
CA SER A 72 -28.54 7.18 -18.61
C SER A 72 -27.80 5.95 -19.16
N GLU A 73 -28.19 5.47 -20.34
CA GLU A 73 -27.50 4.35 -21.02
C GLU A 73 -26.05 4.70 -21.35
N GLN A 74 -25.81 5.92 -21.84
CA GLN A 74 -24.45 6.42 -22.10
C GLN A 74 -23.59 6.39 -20.83
N MET A 75 -24.12 6.89 -19.71
CA MET A 75 -23.39 6.91 -18.44
C MET A 75 -23.09 5.52 -17.92
N GLN A 76 -24.04 4.59 -17.99
CA GLN A 76 -23.81 3.20 -17.58
C GLN A 76 -22.72 2.53 -18.43
N ALA A 77 -22.78 2.73 -19.75
CA ALA A 77 -21.77 2.20 -20.66
C ALA A 77 -20.38 2.83 -20.43
N TYR A 78 -20.31 4.14 -20.17
CA TYR A 78 -19.06 4.79 -19.78
C TYR A 78 -18.49 4.23 -18.47
N LYS A 79 -19.32 4.00 -17.45
CA LYS A 79 -18.88 3.38 -16.18
C LYS A 79 -18.34 1.97 -16.39
N SER A 80 -19.02 1.16 -17.20
CA SER A 80 -18.54 -0.17 -17.58
C SER A 80 -17.21 -0.12 -18.32
N LEU A 81 -17.06 0.80 -19.29
CA LEU A 81 -15.82 0.99 -20.03
C LEU A 81 -14.68 1.47 -19.12
N ALA A 82 -14.97 2.36 -18.16
CA ALA A 82 -14.01 2.84 -17.18
C ALA A 82 -13.49 1.69 -16.31
N GLY A 83 -14.37 0.82 -15.80
CA GLY A 83 -13.96 -0.34 -15.02
C GLY A 83 -13.02 -1.27 -15.79
N ARG A 84 -13.33 -1.55 -17.06
CA ARG A 84 -12.46 -2.35 -17.94
C ARG A 84 -11.12 -1.67 -18.21
N LEU A 85 -11.14 -0.37 -18.46
CA LEU A 85 -9.94 0.41 -18.76
C LEU A 85 -8.98 0.48 -17.56
N ILE A 86 -9.53 0.67 -16.36
CA ILE A 86 -8.77 0.64 -15.10
C ILE A 86 -8.08 -0.72 -14.95
N SER A 87 -8.84 -1.82 -15.08
CA SER A 87 -8.29 -3.17 -14.97
C SER A 87 -7.14 -3.42 -15.96
N VAL A 88 -7.29 -2.98 -17.22
CA VAL A 88 -6.22 -3.15 -18.22
C VAL A 88 -5.02 -2.26 -17.95
N LEU A 89 -5.20 -1.04 -17.45
CA LEU A 89 -4.09 -0.17 -17.06
C LEU A 89 -3.30 -0.75 -15.88
N GLU A 90 -3.99 -1.34 -14.90
CA GLU A 90 -3.37 -2.06 -13.78
C GLU A 90 -2.57 -3.27 -14.28
N ILE A 91 -3.18 -4.13 -15.10
CA ILE A 91 -2.51 -5.29 -15.70
C ILE A 91 -1.30 -4.85 -16.53
N GLN A 92 -1.44 -3.82 -17.37
CA GLN A 92 -0.36 -3.27 -18.18
C GLN A 92 0.82 -2.85 -17.30
N ALA A 93 0.57 -2.11 -16.22
CA ALA A 93 1.60 -1.63 -15.32
C ALA A 93 2.28 -2.79 -14.57
N GLU A 94 1.52 -3.77 -14.09
CA GLU A 94 2.07 -4.95 -13.41
C GLU A 94 2.91 -5.84 -14.34
N LEU A 95 2.49 -5.97 -15.60
CA LEU A 95 3.22 -6.69 -16.63
C LEU A 95 4.53 -5.98 -17.03
N GLU A 96 4.67 -4.67 -16.85
CA GLU A 96 5.96 -3.99 -17.05
C GLU A 96 7.03 -4.48 -16.06
N TRP A 97 6.60 -4.87 -14.87
CA TRP A 97 7.42 -5.48 -13.82
C TRP A 97 7.46 -7.01 -13.90
N MET A 98 6.93 -7.62 -14.97
CA MET A 98 7.08 -9.05 -15.23
C MET A 98 8.44 -9.28 -15.90
N LYS A 99 9.47 -9.57 -15.10
CA LYS A 99 10.85 -9.80 -15.55
C LYS A 99 11.24 -11.26 -15.27
N PRO A 100 11.12 -12.19 -16.24
CA PRO A 100 11.36 -13.61 -16.01
C PRO A 100 12.78 -13.91 -15.52
N GLU A 101 13.76 -13.14 -15.98
CA GLU A 101 15.16 -13.27 -15.59
C GLU A 101 15.34 -12.92 -14.11
N ALA A 102 14.75 -11.81 -13.65
CA ALA A 102 14.78 -11.43 -12.24
C ALA A 102 14.03 -12.43 -11.34
N ILE A 103 12.90 -12.97 -11.82
CA ILE A 103 12.17 -14.04 -11.12
C ILE A 103 13.07 -15.29 -11.01
N GLN A 104 13.74 -15.68 -12.09
CA GLN A 104 14.63 -16.84 -12.10
C GLN A 104 15.82 -16.66 -11.13
N GLU A 105 16.44 -15.48 -11.11
CA GLU A 105 17.51 -15.15 -10.17
C GLU A 105 17.03 -15.23 -8.72
N ALA A 106 15.88 -14.64 -8.42
CA ALA A 106 15.28 -14.67 -7.10
C ALA A 106 15.01 -16.12 -6.65
N LEU A 107 14.43 -16.95 -7.51
CA LEU A 107 14.24 -18.38 -7.24
C LEU A 107 15.57 -19.12 -7.03
N GLY A 108 16.61 -18.76 -7.78
CA GLY A 108 17.97 -19.32 -7.61
C GLY A 108 18.57 -19.01 -6.23
N ILE A 109 18.30 -17.83 -5.68
CA ILE A 109 18.67 -17.46 -4.31
C ILE A 109 17.84 -18.26 -3.31
N MET A 110 16.51 -18.27 -3.45
CA MET A 110 15.60 -18.96 -2.53
C MET A 110 15.86 -20.47 -2.43
N LYS A 111 16.28 -21.11 -3.53
CA LYS A 111 16.67 -22.53 -3.57
C LYS A 111 17.82 -22.89 -2.62
N LYS A 112 18.60 -21.92 -2.15
CA LYS A 112 19.70 -22.14 -1.20
C LYS A 112 19.22 -22.29 0.24
N SER A 113 18.02 -21.84 0.55
CA SER A 113 17.46 -21.86 1.90
C SER A 113 16.86 -23.24 2.21
N SER A 114 17.12 -23.73 3.42
CA SER A 114 16.54 -24.98 3.92
C SER A 114 15.01 -24.88 4.00
N GLY A 115 14.30 -25.85 3.41
CA GLY A 115 12.82 -25.89 3.44
C GLY A 115 12.14 -25.19 2.26
N PHE A 116 12.88 -24.62 1.30
CA PHE A 116 12.30 -24.09 0.08
C PHE A 116 11.83 -25.21 -0.87
N ASP A 117 10.57 -25.18 -1.29
CA ASP A 117 10.00 -26.15 -2.24
C ASP A 117 10.40 -25.81 -3.68
N ALA A 118 11.61 -26.24 -4.05
CA ALA A 118 12.18 -26.01 -5.38
C ALA A 118 11.34 -26.63 -6.51
N ASN A 119 10.70 -27.78 -6.26
CA ASN A 119 9.92 -28.50 -7.26
C ASN A 119 8.62 -27.76 -7.58
N LEU A 120 7.91 -27.29 -6.56
CA LEU A 120 6.71 -26.48 -6.74
C LEU A 120 7.04 -25.15 -7.43
N ALA A 121 8.14 -24.50 -7.02
CA ALA A 121 8.59 -23.26 -7.63
C ALA A 121 8.90 -23.44 -9.13
N GLU A 122 9.60 -24.53 -9.49
CA GLU A 122 9.92 -24.81 -10.89
C GLU A 122 8.68 -25.11 -11.73
N LYS A 123 7.72 -25.88 -11.20
CA LYS A 123 6.43 -26.12 -11.87
C LYS A 123 5.69 -24.82 -12.17
N ARG A 124 5.54 -23.96 -11.15
CA ARG A 124 4.87 -22.64 -11.28
C ARG A 124 5.61 -21.73 -12.25
N PHE A 125 6.94 -21.72 -12.20
CA PHE A 125 7.74 -20.88 -13.08
C PHE A 125 7.69 -21.34 -14.54
N ASN A 126 7.65 -22.63 -14.80
CA ASN A 126 7.45 -23.17 -16.15
C ASN A 126 6.05 -22.83 -16.70
N GLU A 127 5.02 -22.90 -15.86
CA GLU A 127 3.68 -22.44 -16.23
C GLU A 127 3.67 -20.93 -16.55
N LEU A 128 4.34 -20.11 -15.72
CA LEU A 128 4.50 -18.69 -16.00
C LEU A 128 5.20 -18.47 -17.36
N LYS A 129 6.32 -19.14 -17.62
CA LYS A 129 7.03 -19.06 -18.92
C LYS A 129 6.12 -19.39 -20.10
N SER A 130 5.28 -20.42 -19.97
CA SER A 130 4.32 -20.80 -21.01
C SER A 130 3.26 -19.73 -21.26
N LEU A 131 2.78 -19.04 -20.22
CA LEU A 131 1.85 -17.90 -20.39
C LEU A 131 2.54 -16.74 -21.09
N LEU A 132 3.78 -16.42 -20.69
CA LEU A 132 4.55 -15.33 -21.26
C LEU A 132 4.85 -15.53 -22.75
N SER A 133 5.15 -16.76 -23.18
CA SER A 133 5.39 -17.04 -24.60
C SER A 133 4.19 -16.80 -25.50
N GLY A 134 2.96 -16.85 -24.95
CA GLY A 134 1.73 -16.54 -25.68
C GLY A 134 1.49 -15.04 -25.89
N GLY A 135 2.14 -14.18 -25.08
CA GLY A 135 1.93 -12.74 -25.07
C GLY A 135 0.57 -12.32 -24.50
N PHE A 136 0.43 -11.01 -24.24
CA PHE A 136 -0.78 -10.44 -23.64
C PHE A 136 -1.37 -9.28 -24.44
N ALA A 137 -1.06 -9.16 -25.75
CA ALA A 137 -1.58 -8.06 -26.57
C ALA A 137 -3.13 -8.03 -26.61
N GLY A 138 -3.78 -9.18 -26.42
CA GLY A 138 -5.25 -9.28 -26.36
C GLY A 138 -5.91 -8.49 -25.23
N ILE A 139 -5.19 -8.15 -24.15
CA ILE A 139 -5.75 -7.34 -23.04
C ILE A 139 -6.29 -5.99 -23.53
N TYR A 140 -5.75 -5.46 -24.63
CA TYR A 140 -6.15 -4.17 -25.21
C TYR A 140 -7.41 -4.26 -26.08
N THR A 141 -7.97 -5.45 -26.28
CA THR A 141 -9.04 -5.72 -27.27
C THR A 141 -10.34 -6.24 -26.66
N GLY A 142 -10.46 -6.20 -25.33
CA GLY A 142 -11.61 -6.75 -24.63
C GLY A 142 -11.67 -8.29 -24.65
N ASP A 143 -10.58 -8.96 -25.04
CA ASP A 143 -10.46 -10.42 -25.00
C ASP A 143 -10.36 -10.90 -23.55
N GLN A 144 -11.45 -11.49 -23.06
CA GLN A 144 -11.52 -12.03 -21.70
C GLN A 144 -10.48 -13.14 -21.47
N GLN A 145 -10.20 -13.97 -22.47
CA GLN A 145 -9.21 -15.04 -22.31
C GLN A 145 -7.80 -14.47 -22.15
N ALA A 146 -7.47 -13.39 -22.86
CA ALA A 146 -6.19 -12.70 -22.70
C ALA A 146 -6.08 -12.03 -21.31
N LEU A 147 -7.17 -11.43 -20.82
CA LEU A 147 -7.24 -10.88 -19.45
C LEU A 147 -7.03 -11.95 -18.39
N ASP A 148 -7.70 -13.09 -18.52
CA ASP A 148 -7.58 -14.21 -17.58
C ASP A 148 -6.16 -14.79 -17.56
N LYS A 149 -5.54 -14.95 -18.75
CA LYS A 149 -4.14 -15.38 -18.87
C LYS A 149 -3.16 -14.38 -18.24
N ALA A 150 -3.37 -13.09 -18.46
CA ALA A 150 -2.52 -12.04 -17.88
C ALA A 150 -2.65 -12.03 -16.35
N ASN A 151 -3.87 -12.06 -15.81
CA ASN A 151 -4.11 -12.13 -14.37
C ASN A 151 -3.50 -13.40 -13.76
N LYS A 152 -3.61 -14.54 -14.43
CA LYS A 152 -2.97 -15.79 -13.99
C LYS A 152 -1.45 -15.67 -13.95
N ALA A 153 -0.83 -15.03 -14.94
CA ALA A 153 0.61 -14.79 -14.93
C ALA A 153 1.03 -13.87 -13.76
N LEU A 154 0.27 -12.80 -13.49
CA LEU A 154 0.51 -11.91 -12.36
C LEU A 154 0.36 -12.63 -11.01
N ALA A 155 -0.65 -13.49 -10.87
CA ALA A 155 -0.85 -14.33 -9.70
C ALA A 155 0.33 -15.29 -9.49
N LEU A 156 0.79 -16.00 -10.54
CA LEU A 156 1.95 -16.88 -10.46
C LEU A 156 3.23 -16.15 -10.07
N LYS A 157 3.47 -14.94 -10.62
CA LYS A 157 4.60 -14.09 -10.18
C LYS A 157 4.51 -13.81 -8.68
N ARG A 158 3.34 -13.40 -8.17
CA ARG A 158 3.14 -13.14 -6.74
C ARG A 158 3.40 -14.38 -5.90
N GLU A 159 2.81 -15.51 -6.27
CA GLU A 159 2.99 -16.79 -5.59
C GLU A 159 4.47 -17.18 -5.53
N LEU A 160 5.20 -17.08 -6.65
CA LEU A 160 6.64 -17.37 -6.71
C LEU A 160 7.46 -16.46 -5.79
N MET A 161 7.18 -15.15 -5.77
CA MET A 161 7.92 -14.21 -4.90
C MET A 161 7.65 -14.45 -3.42
N LEU A 162 6.41 -14.83 -3.06
CA LEU A 162 6.02 -15.13 -1.66
C LEU A 162 6.47 -16.50 -1.18
N MET A 163 7.00 -17.37 -2.05
CA MET A 163 7.67 -18.61 -1.64
C MET A 163 9.02 -18.34 -0.97
N SER A 164 9.53 -17.10 -1.00
CA SER A 164 10.77 -16.73 -0.31
C SER A 164 10.67 -17.02 1.19
N PRO A 165 11.59 -17.81 1.78
CA PRO A 165 11.58 -18.11 3.21
C PRO A 165 11.62 -16.87 4.11
N ASP A 166 12.21 -15.76 3.63
CA ASP A 166 12.31 -14.51 4.37
C ASP A 166 10.96 -13.78 4.51
N VAL A 167 10.01 -14.04 3.61
CA VAL A 167 8.69 -13.39 3.56
C VAL A 167 7.55 -14.40 3.41
N ASN A 168 7.77 -15.68 3.75
CA ASN A 168 6.77 -16.76 3.68
C ASN A 168 5.77 -16.68 4.85
N VAL A 169 5.27 -15.48 5.12
CA VAL A 169 4.29 -15.16 6.14
C VAL A 169 2.96 -14.81 5.48
N ASP A 170 1.84 -15.06 6.16
CA ASP A 170 0.54 -14.58 5.67
C ASP A 170 0.15 -13.23 6.29
N LYS A 171 0.84 -12.85 7.38
CA LYS A 171 0.61 -11.63 8.14
C LYS A 171 1.88 -10.80 8.27
N MET A 172 1.74 -9.49 8.25
CA MET A 172 2.81 -8.53 8.47
C MET A 172 2.32 -7.40 9.37
N LEU A 173 3.15 -6.98 10.32
CA LEU A 173 2.94 -5.75 11.08
C LEU A 173 3.71 -4.61 10.41
N THR A 174 3.07 -3.46 10.26
CA THR A 174 3.70 -2.28 9.66
C THR A 174 3.05 -1.00 10.19
N VAL A 175 3.68 0.15 9.92
CA VAL A 175 3.10 1.47 10.19
C VAL A 175 2.56 2.04 8.90
N LYS A 176 1.25 2.31 8.89
CA LYS A 176 0.56 3.02 7.82
C LYS A 176 0.58 4.51 8.11
N PHE A 177 0.99 5.31 7.12
CA PHE A 177 0.88 6.76 7.16
C PHE A 177 -0.15 7.24 6.15
N ASN A 178 -1.18 7.96 6.60
CA ASN A 178 -2.12 8.62 5.70
C ASN A 178 -1.54 9.96 5.20
N LEU A 179 -0.91 9.91 4.02
CA LEU A 179 -0.18 11.03 3.42
C LEU A 179 -0.95 11.71 2.27
N GLY A 180 -2.11 11.17 1.88
CA GLY A 180 -2.87 11.63 0.72
C GLY A 180 -2.05 11.65 -0.56
N GLU A 181 -2.25 12.68 -1.40
CA GLU A 181 -1.58 12.81 -2.70
C GLU A 181 -0.05 12.96 -2.61
N ARG A 182 0.48 13.29 -1.42
CA ARG A 182 1.92 13.45 -1.21
C ARG A 182 2.67 12.13 -1.01
N ALA A 183 1.98 10.99 -0.89
CA ALA A 183 2.59 9.70 -0.56
C ALA A 183 3.80 9.33 -1.45
N ASN A 184 3.82 9.76 -2.72
CA ASN A 184 4.92 9.47 -3.65
C ASN A 184 6.10 10.45 -3.59
N PHE A 185 6.00 11.51 -2.79
CA PHE A 185 6.99 12.62 -2.75
C PHE A 185 7.55 12.84 -1.34
N VAL A 186 7.12 12.04 -0.38
CA VAL A 186 7.59 12.14 0.99
C VAL A 186 8.91 11.39 1.17
N GLY A 187 9.81 11.98 1.95
CA GLY A 187 11.00 11.31 2.47
C GLY A 187 10.84 10.93 3.95
N ALA A 188 11.88 10.35 4.53
CA ALA A 188 11.90 9.84 5.91
C ALA A 188 11.36 10.84 6.96
N GLY A 189 11.70 12.13 6.84
CA GLY A 189 11.22 13.17 7.78
C GLY A 189 9.70 13.34 7.83
N SER A 190 8.97 12.96 6.78
CA SER A 190 7.50 12.97 6.77
C SER A 190 6.87 11.75 7.46
N LEU A 191 7.69 10.78 7.89
CA LEU A 191 7.28 9.55 8.57
C LEU A 191 7.69 9.55 10.06
N GLY A 192 8.10 10.70 10.60
CA GLY A 192 8.53 10.82 12.00
C GLY A 192 9.92 10.28 12.29
N ILE A 193 10.73 10.05 11.25
CA ILE A 193 12.13 9.66 11.36
C ILE A 193 13.02 10.90 11.31
N GLN A 194 14.16 10.86 11.99
CA GLN A 194 15.15 11.92 12.00
C GLN A 194 15.66 12.28 10.58
N PRO A 195 16.02 13.54 10.32
CA PRO A 195 16.36 14.00 8.97
C PRO A 195 17.73 13.55 8.46
N ASN A 196 18.59 13.01 9.32
CA ASN A 196 19.95 12.61 8.98
C ASN A 196 20.43 11.44 9.85
N ASN A 197 21.50 10.77 9.43
CA ASN A 197 22.01 9.55 10.06
C ASN A 197 22.83 9.78 11.35
N TRP A 198 23.21 11.01 11.67
CA TRP A 198 24.00 11.36 12.86
C TRP A 198 23.15 11.91 14.00
N SER A 199 21.85 12.13 13.78
CA SER A 199 20.90 12.51 14.82
C SER A 199 20.06 11.32 15.26
N ASN A 200 19.33 11.53 16.35
CA ASN A 200 18.38 10.56 16.90
C ASN A 200 16.94 11.12 16.83
N LEU A 201 15.99 10.37 17.37
CA LEU A 201 14.56 10.72 17.29
C LEU A 201 14.24 12.06 17.98
N SER A 202 15.04 12.54 18.94
CA SER A 202 14.87 13.87 19.53
C SER A 202 14.93 15.01 18.50
N SER A 203 15.55 14.78 17.33
CA SER A 203 15.58 15.73 16.22
C SER A 203 14.41 15.58 15.23
N ALA A 204 13.56 14.56 15.37
CA ALA A 204 12.41 14.36 14.52
C ALA A 204 11.28 15.36 14.82
N SER A 205 10.46 15.67 13.81
CA SER A 205 9.20 16.39 14.03
C SER A 205 8.32 15.60 15.00
N ARG A 206 7.62 16.30 15.89
CA ARG A 206 6.73 15.72 16.90
C ARG A 206 5.26 15.92 16.57
N LYS A 207 4.90 16.27 15.33
CA LYS A 207 3.52 16.63 14.98
C LYS A 207 3.19 16.32 13.53
N ASN A 208 1.89 16.31 13.24
CA ASN A 208 1.28 16.18 11.91
C ASN A 208 1.45 14.80 11.25
N PHE A 209 1.64 13.73 12.03
CA PHE A 209 1.57 12.38 11.51
C PHE A 209 0.18 11.79 11.66
N LYS A 210 -0.28 11.14 10.59
CA LYS A 210 -1.48 10.29 10.59
C LYS A 210 -1.02 8.84 10.53
N ALA A 211 -0.32 8.43 11.58
CA ALA A 211 0.29 7.11 11.70
C ALA A 211 -0.65 6.13 12.40
N GLU A 212 -0.71 4.90 11.92
CA GLU A 212 -1.40 3.79 12.56
C GLU A 212 -0.51 2.55 12.46
N LEU A 213 -0.37 1.81 13.57
CA LEU A 213 0.16 0.46 13.51
C LEU A 213 -0.93 -0.46 12.98
N VAL A 214 -0.64 -1.20 11.91
CA VAL A 214 -1.60 -2.07 11.24
C VAL A 214 -1.04 -3.50 11.09
N GLU A 215 -1.93 -4.47 11.21
CA GLU A 215 -1.72 -5.83 10.73
C GLU A 215 -2.27 -5.92 9.30
N LEU A 216 -1.44 -6.33 8.36
CA LEU A 216 -1.84 -6.75 7.03
C LEU A 216 -1.88 -8.27 7.01
N SER A 217 -2.97 -8.86 6.49
CA SER A 217 -3.14 -10.31 6.37
C SER A 217 -3.62 -10.69 4.97
N GLY A 218 -3.59 -11.99 4.63
CA GLY A 218 -3.93 -12.46 3.29
C GLY A 218 -2.83 -12.19 2.26
N LEU A 219 -1.57 -12.05 2.69
CA LEU A 219 -0.43 -11.85 1.80
C LEU A 219 -0.33 -13.00 0.79
N LYS A 220 -0.51 -14.26 1.23
CA LYS A 220 -0.38 -15.44 0.37
C LYS A 220 -1.52 -15.58 -0.63
N SER A 221 -2.74 -15.25 -0.21
CA SER A 221 -3.92 -15.29 -1.09
C SER A 221 -3.98 -14.09 -2.03
N GLY A 222 -3.32 -12.98 -1.68
CA GLY A 222 -3.48 -11.70 -2.35
C GLY A 222 -4.77 -10.97 -1.99
N ASN A 223 -5.65 -11.56 -1.18
CA ASN A 223 -6.86 -10.93 -0.66
C ASN A 223 -6.50 -10.15 0.60
N LEU A 224 -5.76 -9.05 0.42
CA LEU A 224 -5.21 -8.26 1.51
C LEU A 224 -6.32 -7.71 2.42
N GLN A 225 -6.19 -7.94 3.72
CA GLN A 225 -7.02 -7.34 4.75
C GLN A 225 -6.15 -6.50 5.67
N GLU A 226 -6.66 -5.33 6.04
CA GLU A 226 -6.00 -4.40 6.95
C GLU A 226 -6.78 -4.34 8.27
N LYS A 227 -6.06 -4.46 9.39
CA LYS A 227 -6.61 -4.26 10.73
C LYS A 227 -5.73 -3.27 11.49
N THR A 228 -6.31 -2.15 11.94
CA THR A 228 -5.63 -1.26 12.87
C THR A 228 -5.40 -1.97 14.21
N VAL A 229 -4.14 -2.01 14.63
CA VAL A 229 -3.72 -2.59 15.93
C VAL A 229 -3.57 -1.49 16.97
N TYR A 230 -3.04 -0.33 16.58
CA TYR A 230 -2.86 0.80 17.49
C TYR A 230 -2.90 2.13 16.72
N LYS A 231 -3.53 3.13 17.34
CA LYS A 231 -3.40 4.54 16.96
C LYS A 231 -2.70 5.29 18.08
N PRO A 232 -1.77 6.22 17.77
CA PRO A 232 -1.12 7.02 18.79
C PRO A 232 -2.12 7.71 19.72
N ALA A 233 -1.90 7.60 21.03
CA ALA A 233 -2.71 8.27 22.03
C ALA A 233 -2.61 9.81 21.93
N VAL A 234 -1.50 10.30 21.38
CA VAL A 234 -1.19 11.72 21.21
C VAL A 234 -1.39 12.10 19.75
N GLU A 235 -2.24 13.08 19.51
CA GLU A 235 -2.53 13.56 18.17
C GLU A 235 -1.26 14.07 17.47
N GLY A 236 -1.10 13.61 16.23
CA GLY A 236 0.02 13.97 15.38
C GLY A 236 1.32 13.26 15.73
N SER A 237 1.32 12.28 16.65
CA SER A 237 2.48 11.43 16.93
C SER A 237 2.74 10.43 15.80
N SER A 238 4.00 10.11 15.57
CA SER A 238 4.39 8.96 14.73
C SER A 238 4.36 7.67 15.55
N VAL A 239 4.55 6.54 14.86
CA VAL A 239 4.91 5.24 15.43
C VAL A 239 6.19 4.80 14.71
N THR A 240 7.28 4.61 15.44
CA THR A 240 8.59 4.25 14.88
C THR A 240 9.20 3.08 15.63
N ASP A 241 10.35 2.60 15.17
CA ASP A 241 11.19 1.62 15.88
C ASP A 241 10.43 0.36 16.30
N LEU A 242 9.69 -0.24 15.37
CA LEU A 242 8.94 -1.46 15.63
C LEU A 242 9.88 -2.61 15.93
N VAL A 243 9.76 -3.20 17.12
CA VAL A 243 10.52 -4.40 17.52
C VAL A 243 9.59 -5.46 18.06
N LEU A 244 9.45 -6.56 17.31
CA LEU A 244 8.64 -7.71 17.69
C LEU A 244 9.41 -8.55 18.72
N ASN A 245 8.72 -8.96 19.78
CA ASN A 245 9.28 -9.89 20.74
C ASN A 245 9.47 -11.29 20.11
N TRP A 246 10.43 -12.06 20.63
CA TRP A 246 10.72 -13.42 20.18
C TRP A 246 9.51 -14.37 20.23
N ASP A 247 8.57 -14.12 21.14
CA ASP A 247 7.31 -14.87 21.25
C ASP A 247 6.27 -14.53 20.16
N GLY A 248 6.47 -13.44 19.41
CA GLY A 248 5.53 -12.94 18.39
C GLY A 248 4.23 -12.36 18.95
N LYS A 249 4.09 -12.23 20.27
CA LYS A 249 2.87 -11.78 20.96
C LYS A 249 2.93 -10.33 21.42
N ARG A 250 4.14 -9.78 21.57
CA ARG A 250 4.34 -8.40 22.02
C ARG A 250 5.17 -7.61 21.02
N LEU A 251 4.85 -6.33 20.91
CA LEU A 251 5.56 -5.40 20.03
C LEU A 251 5.96 -4.15 20.84
N MET A 252 7.25 -3.82 20.80
CA MET A 252 7.74 -2.50 21.20
C MET A 252 7.73 -1.54 20.02
N PHE A 253 7.52 -0.27 20.33
CA PHE A 253 7.60 0.83 19.38
C PHE A 253 7.85 2.14 20.12
N THR A 254 8.31 3.15 19.40
CA THR A 254 8.43 4.51 19.92
C THR A 254 7.23 5.35 19.48
N ALA A 255 6.67 6.11 20.42
CA ALA A 255 5.60 7.09 20.17
C ALA A 255 5.71 8.24 21.18
N LEU A 256 5.01 9.33 20.92
CA LEU A 256 4.93 10.44 21.87
C LEU A 256 4.07 10.07 23.07
N ASP A 257 4.54 10.45 24.26
CA ASP A 257 3.74 10.49 25.47
C ASP A 257 2.87 11.76 25.56
N THR A 258 2.06 11.88 26.62
CA THR A 258 1.17 13.03 26.83
C THR A 258 1.90 14.36 27.00
N THR A 259 3.20 14.35 27.30
CA THR A 259 4.06 15.55 27.36
C THR A 259 4.74 15.85 26.02
N ARG A 260 4.43 15.06 24.98
CA ARG A 260 5.00 15.11 23.63
C ARG A 260 6.51 14.82 23.62
N ARG A 261 6.96 13.92 24.50
CA ARG A 261 8.30 13.35 24.51
C ARG A 261 8.29 11.97 23.88
N TRP A 262 9.37 11.62 23.17
CA TRP A 262 9.50 10.26 22.64
C TRP A 262 9.70 9.28 23.78
N GLN A 263 8.86 8.25 23.82
CA GLN A 263 8.93 7.20 24.82
C GLN A 263 8.70 5.83 24.17
N VAL A 264 9.28 4.81 24.79
CA VAL A 264 9.09 3.43 24.37
C VAL A 264 7.77 2.94 24.93
N HIS A 265 6.99 2.30 24.06
CA HIS A 265 5.72 1.68 24.38
C HIS A 265 5.77 0.19 24.02
N GLU A 266 4.96 -0.62 24.69
CA GLU A 266 4.75 -2.02 24.38
C GLU A 266 3.24 -2.30 24.25
N ILE A 267 2.86 -3.12 23.27
CA ILE A 267 1.49 -3.61 23.09
C ILE A 267 1.47 -5.14 23.00
N ASN A 268 0.45 -5.75 23.60
CA ASN A 268 0.11 -7.16 23.39
C ASN A 268 -0.78 -7.30 22.15
N LEU A 269 -0.31 -8.07 21.16
CA LEU A 269 -0.95 -8.29 19.88
C LEU A 269 -2.16 -9.25 19.94
N GLU A 270 -2.26 -10.07 20.99
CA GLU A 270 -3.42 -10.94 21.24
C GLU A 270 -4.61 -10.18 21.86
N GLY A 271 -4.39 -8.92 22.27
CA GLY A 271 -5.39 -8.05 22.88
C GLY A 271 -4.80 -7.26 24.04
N GLY A 272 -5.17 -5.98 24.13
CA GLY A 272 -4.71 -5.09 25.19
C GLY A 272 -4.46 -3.67 24.70
N ASN A 273 -4.22 -2.77 25.65
CA ASN A 273 -3.84 -1.39 25.36
C ASN A 273 -2.31 -1.29 25.30
N ALA A 274 -1.81 -0.44 24.41
CA ALA A 274 -0.41 -0.04 24.47
C ALA A 274 -0.13 0.66 25.80
N ARG A 275 1.02 0.36 26.40
CA ARG A 275 1.50 1.00 27.62
C ARG A 275 2.89 1.55 27.40
N GLN A 276 3.19 2.70 28.00
CA GLN A 276 4.56 3.18 28.10
C GLN A 276 5.36 2.25 29.03
N VAL A 277 6.56 1.89 28.62
CA VAL A 277 7.43 0.94 29.34
C VAL A 277 8.68 1.59 29.92
N THR A 278 8.99 2.81 29.48
CA THR A 278 9.99 3.69 30.10
C THR A 278 9.29 4.58 31.13
N ASN A 279 9.72 4.53 32.39
CA ASN A 279 9.17 5.41 33.43
C ASN A 279 10.31 5.91 34.31
N ILE A 280 10.67 7.18 34.13
CA ILE A 280 11.78 7.82 34.83
C ILE A 280 11.30 9.20 35.34
N PRO A 281 11.64 9.62 36.58
CA PRO A 281 11.17 10.88 37.16
C PRO A 281 11.61 12.14 36.42
N GLU A 282 12.74 12.09 35.71
CA GLU A 282 13.32 13.23 35.01
C GLU A 282 12.45 13.63 33.79
N PRO A 283 11.86 14.85 33.79
CA PRO A 283 10.76 15.21 32.88
C PRO A 283 11.18 15.52 31.43
N ASP A 284 12.46 15.68 31.16
CA ASP A 284 13.01 15.99 29.83
C ASP A 284 13.74 14.81 29.17
N LEU A 285 13.78 13.65 29.83
CA LEU A 285 14.32 12.45 29.26
C LEU A 285 13.37 11.83 28.24
N GLU A 286 13.94 11.50 27.09
CA GLU A 286 13.31 10.80 25.99
C GLU A 286 13.93 9.41 25.85
N PHE A 287 13.12 8.45 25.44
CA PHE A 287 13.53 7.07 25.17
C PHE A 287 13.01 6.62 23.82
N PHE A 288 13.87 5.99 23.02
CA PHE A 288 13.58 5.54 21.66
C PHE A 288 14.54 4.42 21.23
N ASP A 289 14.33 3.85 20.05
CA ASP A 289 15.18 2.79 19.45
C ASP A 289 15.44 1.63 20.43
N ALA A 290 14.34 1.06 20.95
CA ALA A 290 14.40 0.00 21.95
C ALA A 290 14.49 -1.38 21.31
N THR A 291 15.06 -2.35 22.03
CA THR A 291 15.09 -3.76 21.62
C THR A 291 14.89 -4.72 22.78
N TYR A 292 14.38 -5.91 22.48
CA TYR A 292 14.26 -7.01 23.44
C TYR A 292 15.57 -7.80 23.52
N LEU A 293 16.02 -8.07 24.73
CA LEU A 293 17.09 -9.03 24.98
C LEU A 293 16.54 -10.46 25.00
N PRO A 294 17.36 -11.49 24.70
CA PRO A 294 16.91 -12.89 24.68
C PRO A 294 16.31 -13.40 26.00
N ASP A 295 16.69 -12.80 27.13
CA ASP A 295 16.17 -13.14 28.46
C ASP A 295 14.92 -12.34 28.86
N GLY A 296 14.33 -11.60 27.91
CA GLY A 296 13.09 -10.84 28.10
C GLY A 296 13.29 -9.44 28.67
N ARG A 297 14.52 -9.04 29.02
CA ARG A 297 14.84 -7.64 29.37
C ARG A 297 14.73 -6.74 28.13
N MET A 298 14.80 -5.43 28.36
CA MET A 298 14.75 -4.43 27.32
C MET A 298 15.96 -3.49 27.42
N LEU A 299 16.42 -3.01 26.27
CA LEU A 299 17.40 -1.94 26.15
C LEU A 299 16.77 -0.80 25.32
N ALA A 300 17.00 0.45 25.70
CA ALA A 300 16.53 1.62 24.97
C ALA A 300 17.60 2.71 24.98
N ILE A 301 17.61 3.54 23.93
CA ILE A 301 18.48 4.71 23.83
C ILE A 301 17.79 5.89 24.51
N SER A 302 18.56 6.74 25.17
CA SER A 302 18.08 7.97 25.81
C SER A 302 18.95 9.18 25.48
N ASN A 303 18.35 10.35 25.59
CA ASN A 303 19.03 11.65 25.54
C ASN A 303 19.71 12.05 26.88
N ILE A 304 19.84 11.14 27.86
CA ILE A 304 20.41 11.41 29.20
C ILE A 304 21.81 12.05 29.21
N GLY A 305 22.59 11.88 28.15
CA GLY A 305 23.89 12.54 28.02
C GLY A 305 23.79 14.05 27.81
N TYR A 306 22.61 14.57 27.40
CA TYR A 306 22.36 15.96 27.01
C TYR A 306 23.41 16.53 26.04
N GLN A 307 24.00 15.67 25.22
CA GLN A 307 25.10 16.00 24.32
C GLN A 307 24.64 15.93 22.86
N GLY A 308 25.16 16.86 22.06
CA GLY A 308 25.08 16.76 20.61
C GLY A 308 26.18 15.86 20.07
N VAL A 309 26.18 15.65 18.74
CA VAL A 309 27.39 15.14 18.09
C VAL A 309 28.45 16.26 18.13
N PRO A 310 29.70 15.97 18.53
CA PRO A 310 30.74 16.99 18.71
C PRO A 310 30.96 17.88 17.49
N CYS A 311 30.80 17.33 16.29
CA CYS A 311 30.99 18.05 15.02
C CYS A 311 29.87 19.04 14.67
N VAL A 312 28.76 19.04 15.41
CA VAL A 312 27.59 19.89 15.12
C VAL A 312 27.36 20.91 16.23
N ASN A 313 27.33 20.47 17.50
CA ASN A 313 26.96 21.33 18.63
C ASN A 313 27.77 21.08 19.93
N GLY A 314 28.80 20.22 19.92
CA GLY A 314 29.66 19.96 21.09
C GLY A 314 29.20 18.78 21.94
#